data_AF-A0A1D2SKQ8-F1
#
_entry.id   AF-A0A1D2SKQ8-F1
#
_cell.length_a   1.000
_cell.length_b   1.000
_cell.length_c   1.000
_cell.angle_alpha   90.00
_cell.angle_beta   90.00
_cell.angle_gamma   90.00
#
_symmetry.space_group_name_H-M   'P 1'
#
loop_
_entity.id
_entity.type
_entity.pdbx_description
1 polymer ?
#
loop_
_entity_poly.entity_id
_entity_poly.type
_entity_poly.pdbx_seq_one_letter_code
_entity_poly.pdbx_strand_id
1 'polypeptide(L)'
;MLAVSSAPALADEVRFVNNEIGEQLVVSPGTLTREAVIAELRDAQRRGEIAASYEFAPPTRMTPSTLTREQVRREAATMSDAERNARRVLYAPNA
;
A
#
# COMPACT_ATOMS: atom_id res chain seq x y z
N MET A 1 21.69 -8.47 -22.83
CA MET A 1 21.64 -7.57 -21.65
C MET A 1 20.50 -8.07 -20.77
N LEU A 2 20.82 -8.71 -19.64
CA LEU A 2 19.79 -9.19 -18.70
C LEU A 2 19.47 -8.08 -17.70
N ALA A 3 18.20 -7.69 -17.64
CA ALA A 3 17.67 -6.81 -16.62
C ALA A 3 17.64 -7.55 -15.27
N VAL A 4 18.33 -7.01 -14.27
CA VAL A 4 18.20 -7.45 -12.87
C VAL A 4 16.96 -6.77 -12.30
N SER A 5 15.87 -7.52 -12.16
CA SER A 5 14.71 -7.10 -11.40
C SER A 5 15.04 -7.21 -9.90
N SER A 6 15.12 -6.10 -9.18
CA SER A 6 15.16 -6.12 -7.73
C SER A 6 13.76 -6.46 -7.20
N ALA A 7 13.51 -7.75 -6.94
CA ALA A 7 12.34 -8.15 -6.17
C ALA A 7 12.45 -7.56 -4.75
N PRO A 8 11.35 -7.16 -4.09
CA PRO A 8 11.40 -6.84 -2.67
C PRO A 8 11.93 -8.07 -1.92
N ALA A 9 12.75 -7.86 -0.89
CA ALA A 9 13.33 -8.92 -0.08
C ALA A 9 12.21 -9.69 0.65
N LEU A 10 11.62 -10.66 -0.04
CA LEU A 10 10.76 -11.68 0.54
C LEU A 10 11.69 -12.57 1.38
N ALA A 11 11.31 -12.80 2.64
CA ALA A 11 12.12 -13.51 3.64
C ALA A 11 12.85 -14.72 3.06
N ASP A 12 14.17 -14.78 3.29
CA ASP A 12 15.09 -15.74 2.70
C ASP A 12 14.90 -17.17 3.25
N GLU A 13 14.21 -17.35 4.40
CA GLU A 13 13.94 -18.68 4.94
C GLU A 13 12.75 -18.70 5.92
N VAL A 14 11.88 -19.72 5.80
CA VAL A 14 10.85 -20.06 6.80
C VAL A 14 11.32 -21.30 7.54
N ARG A 15 11.74 -21.17 8.81
CA ARG A 15 12.11 -22.31 9.66
C ARG A 15 11.03 -22.55 10.72
N PHE A 16 10.47 -23.75 10.73
CA PHE A 16 9.59 -24.22 11.80
C PHE A 16 10.45 -24.93 12.85
N VAL A 17 10.60 -24.36 14.04
CA VAL A 17 11.24 -25.04 15.17
C VAL A 17 10.23 -25.13 16.30
N ASN A 18 9.89 -26.37 16.70
CA ASN A 18 9.11 -26.73 17.89
C ASN A 18 7.89 -25.86 18.21
N ASN A 19 6.75 -26.15 17.57
CA ASN A 19 5.39 -26.02 18.11
C ASN A 19 4.97 -24.72 18.82
N GLU A 20 5.68 -23.61 18.61
CA GLU A 20 5.24 -22.27 18.98
C GLU A 20 4.95 -21.50 17.68
N ILE A 21 3.67 -21.25 17.41
CA ILE A 21 3.26 -20.36 16.32
C ILE A 21 3.57 -18.93 16.79
N GLY A 22 4.81 -18.48 16.57
CA GLY A 22 5.26 -17.12 16.82
C GLY A 22 5.94 -16.56 15.58
N GLU A 23 5.57 -15.36 15.17
CA GLU A 23 6.26 -14.63 14.11
C GLU A 23 7.61 -14.14 14.64
N GLN A 24 8.72 -14.78 14.24
CA GLN A 24 10.05 -14.27 14.54
C GLN A 24 10.41 -13.19 13.51
N LEU A 25 10.32 -11.92 13.93
CA LEU A 25 10.83 -10.79 13.14
C LEU A 25 12.37 -10.84 13.13
N VAL A 26 12.94 -11.48 12.11
CA VAL A 26 14.38 -11.44 11.85
C VAL A 26 14.70 -10.12 11.15
N VAL A 27 15.17 -9.14 11.91
CA VAL A 27 15.67 -7.87 11.35
C VAL A 27 17.09 -8.08 10.85
N SER A 28 17.24 -8.41 9.57
CA SER A 28 18.55 -8.42 8.92
C SER A 28 19.04 -6.97 8.76
N PRO A 29 20.23 -6.63 9.29
CA PRO A 29 20.78 -5.29 9.10
C PRO A 29 21.05 -5.05 7.62
N GLY A 30 20.45 -4.00 7.07
CA GLY A 30 20.74 -3.55 5.71
C GLY A 30 22.19 -3.08 5.59
N THR A 31 22.78 -3.23 4.40
CA THR A 31 24.16 -2.77 4.12
C THR A 31 24.26 -1.26 3.89
N LEU A 32 23.12 -0.58 3.70
CA LEU A 32 23.04 0.85 3.44
C LEU A 32 22.82 1.64 4.73
N THR A 33 23.49 2.78 4.85
CA THR A 33 23.20 3.72 5.92
C THR A 33 21.86 4.41 5.66
N ARG A 34 21.25 4.94 6.73
CA ARG A 34 19.99 5.68 6.63
C ARG A 34 20.10 6.87 5.68
N GLU A 35 21.24 7.56 5.68
CA GLU A 35 21.51 8.71 4.82
C GLU A 35 21.55 8.30 3.34
N ALA A 36 22.17 7.15 3.04
CA ALA A 36 22.24 6.61 1.68
C ALA A 36 20.84 6.26 1.15
N VAL A 37 20.01 5.61 1.98
CA VAL A 37 18.62 5.29 1.61
C VAL A 37 17.80 6.55 1.35
N ILE A 38 17.96 7.60 2.17
CA ILE A 38 17.24 8.87 1.98
C ILE A 38 17.69 9.57 0.69
N ALA A 39 18.99 9.55 0.39
CA ALA A 39 19.52 10.13 -0.83
C ALA A 39 18.95 9.40 -2.07
N GLU A 40 18.97 8.07 -2.06
CA GLU A 40 18.42 7.26 -3.15
C GLU A 40 16.92 7.51 -3.36
N LEU A 41 16.14 7.56 -2.27
CA LEU A 41 14.71 7.88 -2.33
C LEU A 41 14.47 9.25 -2.99
N ARG A 42 15.22 10.28 -2.57
CA ARG A 42 15.10 11.63 -3.13
C ARG A 42 15.49 11.66 -4.60
N ASP A 43 16.48 10.89 -5.00
CA ASP A 43 16.93 10.80 -6.39
C ASP A 43 15.87 10.14 -7.27
N ALA A 44 15.31 9.01 -6.82
CA ALA A 44 14.20 8.34 -7.51
C ALA A 44 12.97 9.25 -7.62
N GLN A 45 12.67 10.03 -6.58
CA GLN A 45 11.60 11.04 -6.63
C GLN A 45 11.88 12.16 -7.65
N ARG A 46 13.12 12.66 -7.73
CA ARG A 46 13.50 13.66 -8.74
C ARG A 46 13.45 13.13 -10.17
N ARG A 47 13.78 11.85 -10.37
CA ARG A 47 13.66 11.18 -11.68
C ARG A 47 12.23 10.80 -12.06
N GLY A 48 11.27 10.96 -11.13
CA GLY A 48 9.87 10.60 -11.36
C GLY A 48 9.61 9.09 -11.32
N GLU A 49 10.56 8.29 -10.83
CA GLU A 49 10.42 6.83 -10.66
C GLU A 49 9.50 6.50 -9.47
N ILE A 50 9.53 7.35 -8.44
CA ILE A 50 8.71 7.24 -7.24
C ILE A 50 7.97 8.55 -7.05
N ALA A 51 6.66 8.49 -6.82
CA ALA A 51 5.88 9.68 -6.50
C ALA A 51 6.36 10.29 -5.16
N ALA A 52 6.55 11.60 -5.13
CA ALA A 52 6.92 12.31 -3.90
C ALA A 52 5.79 12.33 -2.86
N SER A 53 4.54 12.07 -3.29
CA SER A 53 3.34 12.01 -2.48
C SER A 53 2.40 10.92 -2.99
N TYR A 54 1.68 10.27 -2.07
CA TYR A 54 0.56 9.37 -2.36
C TYR A 54 -0.77 10.11 -2.49
N GLU A 55 -0.76 11.44 -2.43
CA GLU A 55 -1.95 12.22 -2.72
C GLU A 55 -2.36 11.96 -4.17
N PHE A 56 -3.48 11.26 -4.31
CA PHE A 56 -4.16 11.19 -5.58
C PHE A 56 -4.47 12.61 -6.01
N ALA A 57 -4.00 13.00 -7.19
CA ALA A 57 -4.40 14.28 -7.77
C ALA A 57 -5.93 14.38 -7.73
N PRO A 58 -6.50 15.50 -7.27
CA PRO A 58 -7.94 15.66 -7.25
C PRO A 58 -8.49 15.38 -8.65
N PRO A 59 -9.61 14.65 -8.77
CA PRO A 59 -10.13 14.28 -10.08
C PRO A 59 -10.34 15.53 -10.92
N THR A 60 -9.67 15.61 -12.08
CA THR A 60 -9.76 16.76 -12.99
C THR A 60 -11.18 16.96 -13.54
N ARG A 61 -12.02 15.93 -13.43
CA ARG A 61 -13.44 15.98 -13.75
C ARG A 61 -14.25 15.33 -12.63
N MET A 62 -15.13 16.12 -12.04
CA MET A 62 -16.15 15.62 -11.12
C MET A 62 -17.44 15.41 -11.91
N THR A 63 -17.83 14.15 -12.13
CA THR A 63 -19.18 13.83 -12.61
C THR A 63 -20.12 13.74 -11.42
N PRO A 64 -21.21 14.53 -11.39
CA PRO A 64 -22.20 14.43 -10.32
C PRO A 64 -22.87 13.05 -10.36
N SER A 65 -23.14 12.50 -9.17
CA SER A 65 -23.91 11.27 -9.06
C SER A 65 -25.34 11.51 -9.56
N THR A 66 -25.88 10.53 -10.29
CA THR A 66 -27.30 10.50 -10.67
C THR A 66 -28.20 10.02 -9.52
N LEU A 67 -27.61 9.58 -8.40
CA LEU A 67 -28.33 9.08 -7.24
C LEU A 67 -28.77 10.20 -6.30
N THR A 68 -29.99 10.07 -5.79
CA THR A 68 -30.48 10.89 -4.68
C THR A 68 -29.83 10.48 -3.36
N ARG A 69 -29.83 11.40 -2.37
CA ARG A 69 -29.32 11.09 -1.02
C ARG A 69 -30.02 9.89 -0.37
N GLU A 70 -31.31 9.72 -0.63
CA GLU A 70 -32.08 8.62 -0.05
C GLU A 70 -31.73 7.26 -0.68
N GLN A 71 -31.43 7.24 -1.98
CA GLN A 71 -30.92 6.04 -2.65
C GLN A 71 -29.54 5.65 -2.11
N VAL A 72 -28.64 6.63 -1.94
CA VAL A 72 -27.30 6.39 -1.35
C VAL A 72 -27.41 5.82 0.07
N ARG A 73 -28.33 6.34 0.89
CA ARG A 73 -28.55 5.84 2.25
C ARG A 73 -29.05 4.39 2.27
N ARG A 74 -29.99 4.05 1.39
CA ARG A 74 -30.50 2.68 1.28
C ARG A 74 -29.42 1.71 0.83
N GLU A 75 -28.62 2.08 -0.18
CA GLU A 75 -27.50 1.27 -0.65
C GLU A 75 -26.47 1.02 0.45
N ALA A 76 -26.12 2.07 1.21
CA ALA A 76 -25.19 1.95 2.34
C ALA A 76 -25.73 1.03 3.45
N ALA A 77 -27.04 1.05 3.68
CA ALA A 77 -27.70 0.19 4.66
C ALA A 77 -27.76 -1.28 4.21
N THR A 78 -27.82 -1.54 2.91
CA THR A 78 -27.83 -2.90 2.34
C THR A 78 -26.44 -3.53 2.19
N MET A 79 -25.38 -2.72 2.23
CA MET A 79 -24.01 -3.20 2.07
C MET A 79 -23.62 -4.12 3.23
N SER A 80 -22.96 -5.24 2.93
CA SER A 80 -22.48 -6.17 3.96
C SER A 80 -21.23 -5.64 4.66
N ASP A 81 -20.88 -6.18 5.84
CA ASP A 81 -19.66 -5.79 6.55
C ASP A 81 -18.38 -6.14 5.79
N ALA A 82 -18.37 -7.27 5.09
CA ALA A 82 -17.25 -7.67 4.25
C ALA A 82 -17.04 -6.68 3.09
N GLU A 83 -18.13 -6.24 2.47
CA GLU A 83 -18.11 -5.29 1.36
C GLU A 83 -17.75 -3.87 1.82
N ARG A 84 -18.24 -3.45 3.01
CA ARG A 84 -17.78 -2.25 3.70
C ARG A 84 -16.28 -2.27 3.93
N ASN A 85 -15.74 -3.37 4.45
CA ASN A 85 -14.32 -3.49 4.75
C ASN A 85 -13.45 -3.48 3.48
N ALA A 86 -13.85 -4.24 2.45
CA ALA A 86 -13.16 -4.24 1.16
C ALA A 86 -13.11 -2.83 0.54
N ARG A 87 -14.21 -2.08 0.61
CA ARG A 87 -14.28 -0.70 0.12
C ARG A 87 -13.42 0.26 0.92
N ARG A 88 -13.33 0.08 2.24
CA ARG A 88 -12.42 0.85 3.10
C ARG A 88 -10.96 0.63 2.71
N VAL A 89 -10.55 -0.63 2.55
CA VAL A 89 -9.17 -0.97 2.14
C VAL A 89 -8.82 -0.36 0.78
N LEU A 90 -9.76 -0.33 -0.17
CA LEU A 90 -9.49 0.14 -1.52
C LEU A 90 -9.43 1.67 -1.65
N TYR A 91 -10.34 2.40 -1.00
CA TYR A 91 -10.52 3.84 -1.21
C TYR A 91 -10.10 4.71 -0.03
N ALA A 92 -9.94 4.11 1.15
CA ALA A 92 -9.54 4.80 2.37
C ALA A 92 -8.61 3.92 3.23
N PRO A 93 -7.51 3.37 2.68
CA PRO A 93 -6.62 2.46 3.41
C PRO A 93 -5.96 3.12 4.63
N ASN A 94 -5.91 4.46 4.66
CA ASN A 94 -5.23 5.25 5.70
C ASN A 94 -6.20 6.08 6.57
N ALA A 95 -7.51 5.80 6.52
CA ALA A 95 -8.54 6.52 7.27
C ALA A 95 -8.90 5.88 8.60
#